data_AF-A0A074JGP9-F1
#
_entry.id   AF-A0A074JGP9-F1
#
_cell.length_a   1.000
_cell.length_b   1.000
_cell.length_c   1.000
_cell.angle_alpha   90.00
_cell.angle_beta   90.00
_cell.angle_gamma   90.00
#
_symmetry.space_group_name_H-M   'P 1'
#
loop_
_entity.id
_entity.type
_entity.pdbx_description
1 polymer ?
#
loop_
_entity_poly.entity_id
_entity_poly.type
_entity_poly.pdbx_seq_one_letter_code
_entity_poly.pdbx_strand_id
1 'polypeptide(L)'
;MILKGSQRGNAAKLAAHLMNGRDNEHVELHDLRGFMSEEDLHGALKESEAIAKGTRCQQHLFSLSLNPPQDANVDTATFEAAVEMAEQKLGLSGQPRAVVFHEKEGRRHAHAVWSRIDTDTMTARQLPFTKRRLMDLSQELYLQHGWDMPKGMIDRAAKNPLTFTRDEWQQAQRTKQDPKIVKALFKE
;
A
#
# COMPACT_ATOMS: atom_id res chain seq x y z
N MET A 1 -11.09 -5.02 -3.39
CA MET A 1 -10.17 -3.86 -3.53
C MET A 1 -8.80 -4.32 -3.99
N ILE A 2 -8.09 -3.56 -4.82
CA ILE A 2 -6.74 -3.89 -5.27
C ILE A 2 -5.72 -3.54 -4.18
N LEU A 3 -4.94 -4.54 -3.79
CA LEU A 3 -3.91 -4.42 -2.75
C LEU A 3 -2.51 -4.47 -3.36
N LYS A 4 -1.67 -3.48 -3.03
CA LYS A 4 -0.27 -3.42 -3.48
C LYS A 4 0.65 -3.12 -2.32
N GLY A 5 1.44 -4.12 -1.91
CA GLY A 5 2.35 -4.03 -0.78
C GLY A 5 3.81 -4.11 -1.19
N SER A 6 4.69 -3.49 -0.38
CA SER A 6 6.13 -3.55 -0.59
C SER A 6 6.94 -3.10 0.63
N GLN A 7 8.14 -3.64 0.77
CA GLN A 7 9.05 -3.31 1.86
C GLN A 7 9.78 -1.98 1.59
N ARG A 8 10.06 -1.21 2.64
CA ARG A 8 10.60 0.15 2.60
C ARG A 8 11.67 0.31 3.66
N GLY A 9 12.72 1.08 3.33
CA GLY A 9 13.88 1.29 4.20
C GLY A 9 14.20 2.74 4.51
N ASN A 10 13.46 3.70 3.96
CA ASN A 10 13.67 5.12 4.21
C ASN A 10 12.38 5.71 4.78
N ALA A 11 12.35 5.92 6.10
CA ALA A 11 11.16 6.36 6.82
C ALA A 11 10.74 7.77 6.40
N ALA A 12 11.71 8.71 6.36
CA ALA A 12 11.45 10.10 6.01
C ALA A 12 10.84 10.24 4.61
N LYS A 13 11.37 9.52 3.62
CA LYS A 13 10.84 9.54 2.25
C LYS A 13 9.43 8.95 2.17
N LEU A 14 9.14 7.90 2.95
CA LEU A 14 7.81 7.29 2.97
C LEU A 14 6.80 8.22 3.64
N ALA A 15 7.12 8.77 4.81
CA ALA A 15 6.25 9.73 5.51
C ALA A 15 5.93 10.94 4.62
N ALA A 16 6.95 11.56 4.02
CA ALA A 16 6.77 12.69 3.12
C ALA A 16 5.95 12.34 1.88
N HIS A 17 6.06 11.11 1.37
CA HIS A 17 5.24 10.65 0.25
C HIS A 17 3.76 10.52 0.63
N LEU A 18 3.48 9.94 1.80
CA LEU A 18 2.11 9.74 2.29
C LEU A 18 1.47 11.07 2.70
N MET A 19 2.23 11.97 3.33
CA MET A 19 1.72 13.29 3.72
C MET A 19 1.67 14.30 2.56
N ASN A 20 1.95 13.89 1.32
CA ASN A 20 1.96 14.81 0.18
C ASN A 20 0.54 15.19 -0.27
N GLY A 21 0.08 16.37 0.15
CA GLY A 21 -1.19 16.98 -0.29
C GLY A 21 -1.12 17.73 -1.63
N ARG A 22 -0.03 17.66 -2.41
CA ARG A 22 0.01 18.28 -3.75
C ARG A 22 -0.62 17.40 -4.82
N ASP A 23 -0.49 16.09 -4.67
CA ASP A 23 -1.02 15.11 -5.62
C ASP A 23 -2.42 14.61 -5.24
N ASN A 24 -2.85 14.89 -4.00
CA ASN A 24 -4.13 14.49 -3.38
C ASN A 24 -4.85 15.73 -2.88
N GLU A 25 -6.18 15.76 -2.98
CA GLU A 25 -7.00 16.87 -2.51
C GLU A 25 -7.09 16.89 -0.98
N HIS A 26 -7.15 15.70 -0.36
CA HIS A 26 -7.19 15.53 1.08
C HIS A 26 -6.27 14.40 1.53
N VAL A 27 -5.57 14.63 2.66
CA VAL A 27 -4.74 13.63 3.34
C VAL A 27 -5.10 13.64 4.81
N GLU A 28 -5.45 12.47 5.34
CA GLU A 28 -5.88 12.26 6.72
C GLU A 28 -5.01 11.15 7.33
N LEU A 29 -4.31 11.46 8.42
CA LEU A 29 -3.69 10.46 9.26
C LEU A 29 -4.78 9.89 10.18
N HIS A 30 -5.24 8.68 9.88
CA HIS A 30 -6.41 8.07 10.51
C HIS A 30 -6.09 7.35 11.81
N ASP A 31 -5.02 6.55 11.80
CA ASP A 31 -4.66 5.68 12.92
C ASP A 31 -3.15 5.60 13.07
N LEU A 32 -2.69 5.68 14.31
CA LEU A 32 -1.32 5.39 14.74
C LEU A 32 -1.38 4.51 15.98
N ARG A 33 -0.99 3.25 15.82
CA ARG A 33 -1.02 2.24 16.89
C ARG A 33 0.37 1.70 17.16
N GLY A 34 0.77 1.66 18.43
CA GLY A 34 2.01 1.01 18.87
C GLY A 34 3.29 1.78 18.56
N PHE A 35 3.18 3.04 18.15
CA PHE A 35 4.28 3.99 18.11
C PHE A 35 4.21 4.90 19.34
N MET A 36 5.34 5.48 19.74
CA MET A 36 5.36 6.51 20.78
C MET A 36 4.73 7.83 20.31
N SER A 37 4.82 8.12 19.01
CA SER A 37 4.12 9.27 18.43
C SER A 37 2.67 8.89 18.14
N GLU A 38 1.73 9.63 18.74
CA GLU A 38 0.29 9.39 18.58
C GLU A 38 -0.33 10.22 17.44
N GLU A 39 0.32 11.29 17.00
CA GLU A 39 -0.25 12.25 16.02
C GLU A 39 0.69 12.62 14.86
N ASP A 40 1.94 12.13 14.83
CA ASP A 40 2.91 12.47 13.77
C ASP A 40 3.46 11.22 13.07
N LEU A 41 3.07 11.06 11.80
CA LEU A 41 3.56 9.99 10.94
C LEU A 41 5.08 10.04 10.75
N HIS A 42 5.70 11.22 10.70
CA HIS A 42 7.15 11.33 10.54
C HIS A 42 7.87 10.78 11.77
N GLY A 43 7.45 11.19 12.96
CA GLY A 43 7.91 10.64 14.24
C GLY A 43 7.74 9.13 14.31
N ALA A 44 6.53 8.63 14.04
CA ALA A 44 6.21 7.20 14.09
C ALA A 44 7.09 6.35 13.16
N LEU A 45 7.26 6.75 11.89
CA LEU A 45 8.10 5.99 10.97
C LEU A 45 9.59 6.10 11.30
N LYS A 46 10.04 7.24 11.83
CA LYS A 46 11.43 7.44 12.27
C LYS A 46 11.78 6.61 13.50
N GLU A 47 10.82 6.37 14.38
CA GLU A 47 10.97 5.44 15.51
C GLU A 47 11.30 4.03 15.01
N SER A 48 10.53 3.52 14.05
CA SER A 48 10.80 2.24 13.42
C SER A 48 12.21 2.18 12.78
N GLU A 49 12.64 3.27 12.15
CA GLU A 49 13.99 3.38 11.58
C GLU A 49 15.08 3.38 12.66
N ALA A 50 14.84 4.03 13.79
CA ALA A 50 15.76 4.05 14.93
C ALA A 50 15.92 2.65 15.54
N ILE A 51 14.82 1.92 15.74
CA ILE A 51 14.86 0.54 16.24
C ILE A 51 15.60 -0.37 15.24
N ALA A 52 15.30 -0.21 13.95
CA ALA A 52 15.91 -1.03 12.90
C ALA A 52 17.43 -0.90 12.81
N LYS A 53 18.01 0.25 13.19
CA LYS A 53 19.47 0.46 13.26
C LYS A 53 20.16 -0.48 14.25
N GLY A 54 19.43 -1.00 15.25
CA GLY A 54 19.92 -2.05 16.14
C GLY A 54 19.93 -3.46 15.50
N THR A 55 19.50 -3.59 14.25
CA THR A 55 19.34 -4.85 13.53
C THR A 55 20.08 -4.81 12.18
N ARG A 56 20.07 -5.93 11.43
CA ARG A 56 20.54 -5.97 10.03
C ARG A 56 19.44 -5.65 9.01
N CYS A 57 18.23 -5.30 9.45
CA CYS A 57 17.11 -5.06 8.55
C CYS A 57 17.19 -3.66 7.93
N GLN A 58 17.47 -3.60 6.64
CA GLN A 58 17.45 -2.33 5.89
C GLN A 58 16.01 -1.90 5.54
N GLN A 59 15.14 -2.86 5.21
CA GLN A 59 13.76 -2.59 4.79
C GLN A 59 12.76 -2.81 5.93
N HIS A 60 12.92 -2.06 7.00
CA HIS A 60 12.21 -2.20 8.27
C HIS A 60 10.72 -1.86 8.25
N LEU A 61 10.22 -1.23 7.18
CA LEU A 61 8.80 -0.89 7.03
C LEU A 61 8.14 -1.77 5.96
N PHE A 62 6.86 -2.08 6.15
CA PHE A 62 6.00 -2.61 5.09
C PHE A 62 4.89 -1.62 4.80
N SER A 63 4.77 -1.18 3.54
CA SER A 63 3.74 -0.24 3.09
C SER A 63 2.79 -0.95 2.13
N LEU A 64 1.49 -0.82 2.41
CA LEU A 64 0.38 -1.36 1.64
C LEU A 64 -0.52 -0.24 1.16
N SER A 65 -0.81 -0.21 -0.13
CA SER A 65 -1.87 0.62 -0.71
C SER A 65 -3.13 -0.21 -0.92
N LEU A 66 -4.27 0.30 -0.47
CA LEU A 66 -5.60 -0.27 -0.58
C LEU A 66 -6.44 0.59 -1.51
N ASN A 67 -6.77 0.07 -2.69
CA ASN A 67 -7.49 0.81 -3.72
C ASN A 67 -8.84 0.14 -3.98
N PRO A 68 -9.97 0.72 -3.53
CA PRO A 68 -11.28 0.17 -3.85
C PRO A 68 -11.58 0.30 -5.36
N PRO A 69 -12.63 -0.38 -5.85
CA PRO A 69 -13.15 -0.15 -7.21
C PRO A 69 -13.42 1.34 -7.45
N GLN A 70 -13.29 1.78 -8.69
CA GLN A 70 -13.39 3.21 -9.03
C GLN A 70 -14.75 3.82 -8.71
N ASP A 71 -15.81 3.05 -8.89
CA ASP A 71 -17.20 3.50 -8.71
C ASP A 71 -17.78 3.11 -7.34
N ALA A 72 -16.94 2.57 -6.44
CA ALA A 72 -17.36 2.15 -5.12
C ALA A 72 -17.08 3.24 -4.07
N ASN A 73 -18.13 3.68 -3.38
CA ASN A 73 -18.00 4.44 -2.14
C ASN A 73 -17.76 3.47 -0.99
N VAL A 74 -16.57 3.54 -0.40
CA VAL A 74 -16.13 2.62 0.66
C VAL A 74 -15.97 3.41 1.96
N ASP A 75 -16.67 2.97 3.00
CA ASP A 75 -16.61 3.60 4.31
C ASP A 75 -15.31 3.26 5.06
N THR A 76 -15.03 4.04 6.11
CA THR A 76 -13.84 3.87 6.94
C THR A 76 -13.77 2.45 7.55
N ALA A 77 -14.90 1.92 8.02
CA ALA A 77 -14.95 0.60 8.65
C ALA A 77 -14.52 -0.53 7.69
N THR A 78 -14.89 -0.45 6.41
CA THR A 78 -14.44 -1.42 5.40
C THR A 78 -12.92 -1.35 5.19
N PHE A 79 -12.34 -0.15 5.20
CA PHE A 79 -10.88 -0.02 5.13
C PHE A 79 -10.19 -0.57 6.36
N GLU A 80 -10.69 -0.28 7.56
CA GLU A 80 -10.16 -0.81 8.82
C GLU A 80 -10.17 -2.34 8.84
N ALA A 81 -11.29 -2.95 8.47
CA ALA A 81 -11.41 -4.40 8.35
C ALA A 81 -10.42 -4.99 7.34
N ALA A 82 -10.27 -4.37 6.16
CA ALA A 82 -9.32 -4.82 5.16
C ALA A 82 -7.84 -4.69 5.61
N VAL A 83 -7.52 -3.63 6.36
CA VAL A 83 -6.19 -3.45 6.97
C VAL A 83 -5.93 -4.50 8.03
N GLU A 84 -6.90 -4.83 8.88
CA GLU A 84 -6.78 -5.88 9.89
C GLU A 84 -6.63 -7.28 9.26
N MET A 85 -7.43 -7.61 8.24
CA MET A 85 -7.26 -8.85 7.49
C MET A 85 -5.88 -8.94 6.82
N ALA A 86 -5.37 -7.83 6.28
CA ALA A 86 -4.02 -7.77 5.71
C ALA A 86 -2.94 -7.99 6.77
N GLU A 87 -3.08 -7.35 7.94
CA GLU A 87 -2.18 -7.51 9.08
C GLU A 87 -2.07 -8.98 9.51
N GLN A 88 -3.21 -9.65 9.69
CA GLN A 88 -3.27 -11.06 10.07
C GLN A 88 -2.66 -11.96 8.98
N LYS A 89 -3.06 -11.80 7.71
CA LYS A 89 -2.61 -12.66 6.60
C LYS A 89 -1.11 -12.50 6.30
N LEU A 90 -0.55 -11.34 6.59
CA LEU A 90 0.89 -11.06 6.44
C LEU A 90 1.72 -11.45 7.67
N GLY A 91 1.08 -11.80 8.79
CA GLY A 91 1.78 -12.14 10.04
C GLY A 91 2.41 -10.90 10.70
N LEU A 92 1.73 -9.76 10.60
CA LEU A 92 2.12 -8.48 11.19
C LEU A 92 1.28 -8.12 12.43
N SER A 93 0.45 -9.04 12.91
CA SER A 93 -0.38 -8.84 14.09
C SER A 93 0.45 -8.38 15.29
N GLY A 94 -0.04 -7.35 15.98
CA GLY A 94 0.62 -6.74 17.12
C GLY A 94 1.82 -5.85 16.79
N GLN A 95 2.20 -5.72 15.50
CA GLN A 95 3.23 -4.75 15.12
C GLN A 95 2.67 -3.32 15.12
N PRO A 96 3.52 -2.31 15.37
CA PRO A 96 3.17 -0.91 15.20
C PRO A 96 2.65 -0.63 13.79
N ARG A 97 1.55 0.12 13.68
CA ARG A 97 0.81 0.37 12.44
C ARG A 97 0.39 1.83 12.32
N ALA A 98 0.50 2.38 11.11
CA ALA A 98 -0.08 3.64 10.71
C ALA A 98 -1.09 3.43 9.59
N VAL A 99 -2.20 4.17 9.57
CA VAL A 99 -3.17 4.22 8.47
C VAL A 99 -3.37 5.66 8.03
N VAL A 100 -3.28 5.91 6.73
CA VAL A 100 -3.46 7.22 6.10
C VAL A 100 -4.51 7.09 5.00
N PHE A 101 -5.50 7.97 5.00
CA PHE A 101 -6.44 8.12 3.90
C PHE A 101 -6.02 9.25 2.97
N HIS A 102 -6.13 8.99 1.67
CA HIS A 102 -5.98 9.98 0.62
C HIS A 102 -7.28 10.06 -0.16
N GLU A 103 -7.71 11.29 -0.49
CA GLU A 103 -8.82 11.55 -1.37
C GLU A 103 -8.36 12.37 -2.58
N LYS A 104 -8.84 11.98 -3.76
CA LYS A 104 -8.58 12.68 -5.02
C LYS A 104 -9.75 12.50 -5.96
N GLU A 105 -10.33 13.59 -6.47
CA GLU A 105 -11.46 13.55 -7.40
C GLU A 105 -12.63 12.71 -6.83
N GLY A 106 -12.91 12.85 -5.53
CA GLY A 106 -13.91 12.06 -4.81
C GLY A 106 -13.57 10.58 -4.61
N ARG A 107 -12.38 10.14 -5.02
CA ARG A 107 -11.92 8.76 -4.82
C ARG A 107 -11.02 8.65 -3.60
N ARG A 108 -11.53 7.97 -2.58
CA ARG A 108 -10.78 7.65 -1.37
C ARG A 108 -9.99 6.36 -1.52
N HIS A 109 -8.73 6.37 -1.10
CA HIS A 109 -7.89 5.18 -0.98
C HIS A 109 -7.06 5.27 0.30
N ALA A 110 -6.57 4.13 0.78
CA ALA A 110 -5.83 4.06 2.03
C ALA A 110 -4.40 3.56 1.82
N HIS A 111 -3.51 3.99 2.70
CA HIS A 111 -2.19 3.42 2.90
C HIS A 111 -2.08 2.94 4.33
N ALA A 112 -1.68 1.67 4.50
CA ALA A 112 -1.32 1.13 5.80
C ALA A 112 0.18 0.84 5.82
N VAL A 113 0.85 1.23 6.89
CA VAL A 113 2.29 1.03 7.08
C VAL A 113 2.53 0.33 8.40
N TRP A 114 3.31 -0.75 8.39
CA TRP A 114 3.71 -1.45 9.61
C TRP A 114 5.21 -1.34 9.83
N SER A 115 5.63 -1.27 11.09
CA SER A 115 6.97 -1.75 11.45
C SER A 115 7.05 -3.26 11.25
N ARG A 116 8.18 -3.74 10.74
CA ARG A 116 8.48 -5.17 10.64
C ARG A 116 9.35 -5.65 11.79
N ILE A 117 9.85 -4.75 12.64
CA ILE A 117 10.84 -5.12 13.65
C ILE A 117 10.10 -5.62 14.89
N ASP A 118 10.33 -6.90 15.20
CA ASP A 118 9.97 -7.48 16.48
C ASP A 118 10.98 -6.99 17.53
N THR A 119 10.52 -6.16 18.46
CA THR A 119 11.36 -5.50 19.48
C THR A 119 11.87 -6.45 20.56
N ASP A 120 11.20 -7.59 20.76
CA ASP A 120 11.59 -8.56 21.78
C ASP A 120 12.76 -9.40 21.30
N THR A 121 12.71 -9.82 20.04
CA THR A 121 13.75 -10.65 19.40
C THR A 121 14.80 -9.84 18.63
N MET A 122 14.53 -8.55 18.39
CA MET A 122 15.32 -7.66 17.55
C MET A 122 15.53 -8.21 16.13
N THR A 123 14.50 -8.84 15.57
CA THR A 123 14.51 -9.39 14.20
C THR A 123 13.36 -8.84 13.36
N ALA A 124 13.51 -8.88 12.04
CA ALA A 124 12.46 -8.44 11.13
C ALA A 124 11.52 -9.60 10.77
N ARG A 125 10.21 -9.37 10.90
CA ARG A 125 9.15 -10.23 10.37
C ARG A 125 9.36 -10.45 8.88
N GLN A 126 9.50 -11.71 8.49
CA GLN A 126 9.61 -12.12 7.09
C GLN A 126 8.23 -12.11 6.45
N LEU A 127 8.15 -11.66 5.19
CA LEU A 127 6.89 -11.52 4.46
C LEU A 127 6.88 -12.41 3.20
N PRO A 128 6.97 -13.74 3.35
CA PRO A 128 7.02 -14.66 2.22
C PRO A 128 5.70 -14.62 1.44
N PHE A 129 5.79 -14.76 0.12
CA PHE A 129 4.64 -14.81 -0.77
C PHE A 129 3.68 -13.62 -0.67
N THR A 130 4.16 -12.45 -0.23
CA THR A 130 3.36 -11.22 -0.04
C THR A 130 2.39 -10.97 -1.20
N LYS A 131 2.87 -11.00 -2.45
CA LYS A 131 2.04 -10.73 -3.63
C LYS A 131 0.88 -11.72 -3.78
N ARG A 132 1.12 -13.00 -3.50
CA ARG A 132 0.08 -14.04 -3.55
C ARG A 132 -0.93 -13.84 -2.43
N ARG A 133 -0.46 -13.66 -1.18
CA ARG A 133 -1.33 -13.44 -0.02
C ARG A 133 -2.24 -12.21 -0.17
N LEU A 134 -1.68 -11.12 -0.71
CA LEU A 134 -2.44 -9.90 -1.01
C LEU A 134 -3.41 -10.09 -2.20
N MET A 135 -3.07 -10.91 -3.19
CA MET A 135 -3.99 -11.26 -4.27
C MET A 135 -5.18 -12.07 -3.74
N ASP A 136 -4.90 -13.07 -2.90
CA ASP A 136 -5.93 -13.90 -2.28
C ASP A 136 -6.86 -13.05 -1.40
N LEU A 137 -6.31 -12.13 -0.59
CA LEU A 137 -7.11 -11.16 0.18
C LEU A 137 -7.89 -10.19 -0.70
N SER A 138 -7.28 -9.71 -1.78
CA SER A 138 -7.97 -8.83 -2.73
C SER A 138 -9.21 -9.52 -3.30
N GLN A 139 -9.09 -10.78 -3.74
CA GLN A 139 -10.20 -11.57 -4.26
C GLN A 139 -11.31 -11.77 -3.22
N GLU A 140 -10.92 -12.12 -1.99
CA GLU A 140 -11.82 -12.26 -0.84
C GLU A 140 -12.63 -10.97 -0.58
N LEU A 141 -11.96 -9.82 -0.57
CA LEU A 141 -12.61 -8.52 -0.40
C LEU A 141 -13.54 -8.17 -1.57
N TYR A 142 -13.20 -8.52 -2.81
CA TYR A 142 -14.12 -8.33 -3.94
C TYR A 142 -15.40 -9.16 -3.78
N LEU A 143 -15.27 -10.42 -3.37
CA LEU A 143 -16.41 -11.31 -3.16
C LEU A 143 -17.27 -10.87 -1.97
N GLN A 144 -16.63 -10.55 -0.83
CA GLN A 144 -17.31 -10.16 0.41
C GLN A 144 -18.19 -8.92 0.23
N HIS A 145 -17.74 -7.94 -0.56
CA HIS A 145 -18.46 -6.69 -0.79
C HIS A 145 -19.32 -6.70 -2.06
N GLY A 146 -19.41 -7.83 -2.76
CA GLY A 146 -20.19 -7.94 -4.00
C GLY A 146 -19.69 -7.02 -5.13
N TRP A 147 -18.39 -6.71 -5.14
CA TRP A 147 -17.80 -5.84 -6.16
C TRP A 147 -17.43 -6.61 -7.42
N ASP A 148 -17.53 -5.94 -8.57
CA ASP A 148 -17.06 -6.50 -9.84
C ASP A 148 -15.54 -6.68 -9.83
N MET A 149 -15.13 -7.95 -9.83
CA MET A 149 -13.71 -8.30 -9.81
C MET A 149 -13.06 -8.03 -11.17
N PRO A 150 -11.85 -7.43 -11.22
CA PRO A 150 -11.15 -7.21 -12.47
C PRO A 150 -10.93 -8.51 -13.25
N LYS A 151 -11.22 -8.52 -14.55
CA LYS A 151 -11.09 -9.73 -15.40
C LYS A 151 -9.71 -10.38 -15.31
N GLY A 152 -8.65 -9.58 -15.29
CA GLY A 152 -7.26 -10.06 -15.15
C GLY A 152 -6.92 -10.71 -13.80
N MET A 153 -7.79 -10.56 -12.79
CA MET A 153 -7.71 -11.21 -11.49
C MET A 153 -8.43 -12.57 -11.46
N ILE A 154 -9.45 -12.73 -12.31
CA ILE A 154 -10.19 -13.97 -12.53
C ILE A 154 -9.40 -14.87 -13.48
N ASP A 155 -9.02 -14.33 -14.64
CA ASP A 155 -8.27 -15.02 -15.68
C ASP A 155 -7.02 -14.22 -16.06
N ARG A 156 -5.86 -14.86 -15.91
CA ARG A 156 -4.57 -14.25 -16.28
C ARG A 156 -4.47 -13.96 -17.77
N ALA A 157 -5.15 -14.73 -18.64
CA ALA A 157 -5.17 -14.49 -20.08
C ALA A 157 -5.99 -13.23 -20.43
N ALA A 158 -6.97 -12.86 -19.60
CA ALA A 158 -7.76 -11.64 -19.75
C ALA A 158 -7.05 -10.37 -19.23
N LYS A 159 -5.76 -10.45 -18.88
CA LYS A 159 -4.99 -9.29 -18.41
C LYS A 159 -4.83 -8.28 -19.55
N ASN A 160 -5.16 -7.02 -19.27
CA ASN A 160 -4.99 -5.95 -20.26
C ASN A 160 -3.51 -5.82 -20.67
N PRO A 161 -3.16 -6.03 -21.95
CA PRO A 161 -1.77 -5.97 -22.41
C PRO A 161 -1.19 -4.55 -22.39
N LEU A 162 -2.04 -3.52 -22.28
CA LEU A 162 -1.64 -2.11 -22.21
C LEU A 162 -1.44 -1.63 -20.76
N THR A 163 -1.33 -2.54 -19.80
CA THR A 163 -0.99 -2.18 -18.42
C THR A 163 0.46 -1.69 -18.37
N PHE A 164 0.68 -0.57 -17.68
CA PHE A 164 2.00 0.01 -17.48
C PHE A 164 2.33 0.17 -15.99
N THR A 165 3.61 0.25 -15.69
CA THR A 165 4.14 0.52 -14.35
C THR A 165 4.15 2.02 -14.07
N ARG A 166 4.37 2.39 -12.79
CA ARG A 166 4.53 3.80 -12.41
C ARG A 166 5.73 4.43 -13.11
N ASP A 167 6.84 3.70 -13.24
CA ASP A 167 8.06 4.20 -13.88
C ASP A 167 7.83 4.45 -15.37
N GLU A 168 7.10 3.56 -16.05
CA GLU A 168 6.68 3.74 -17.45
C GLU A 168 5.75 4.95 -17.62
N TRP A 169 4.79 5.13 -16.69
CA TRP A 169 3.93 6.31 -16.68
C TRP A 169 4.75 7.60 -16.47
N GLN A 170 5.68 7.62 -15.51
CA GLN A 170 6.54 8.77 -15.24
C GLN A 170 7.45 9.09 -16.43
N GLN A 171 7.96 8.06 -17.11
CA GLN A 171 8.76 8.22 -18.31
C GLN A 171 7.94 8.83 -19.46
N ALA A 172 6.72 8.31 -19.68
CA ALA A 172 5.81 8.84 -20.71
C ALA A 172 5.40 10.29 -20.42
N GLN A 173 5.18 10.66 -19.15
CA GLN A 173 4.91 12.05 -18.75
C GLN A 173 6.06 13.00 -19.08
N ARG A 174 7.32 12.57 -18.87
CA ARG A 174 8.51 13.38 -19.23
C ARG A 174 8.60 13.63 -20.73
N THR A 175 8.20 12.66 -21.54
CA THR A 175 8.20 12.77 -23.01
C THR A 175 6.88 13.30 -23.58
N LYS A 176 5.90 13.65 -22.73
CA LYS A 176 4.53 14.08 -23.11
C LYS A 176 3.81 13.06 -24.00
N GLN A 177 4.08 11.78 -23.81
CA GLN A 177 3.48 10.67 -24.55
C GLN A 177 2.39 9.99 -23.71
N ASP A 178 1.41 9.37 -24.37
CA ASP A 178 0.47 8.48 -23.69
C ASP A 178 1.14 7.12 -23.41
N PRO A 179 1.26 6.69 -22.14
CA PRO A 179 1.90 5.42 -21.79
C PRO A 179 1.21 4.19 -22.40
N LYS A 180 -0.10 4.26 -22.73
CA LYS A 180 -0.80 3.18 -23.43
C LYS A 180 -0.35 3.08 -24.89
N ILE A 181 -0.14 4.22 -25.54
CA ILE A 181 0.38 4.28 -26.92
C ILE A 181 1.80 3.75 -26.95
N VAL A 182 2.65 4.19 -26.00
CA VAL A 182 4.02 3.67 -25.85
C VAL A 182 4.00 2.16 -25.67
N LYS A 183 3.12 1.62 -24.82
CA LYS A 183 2.98 0.17 -24.63
C LYS A 183 2.51 -0.58 -25.87
N ALA A 184 1.64 0.01 -26.67
CA ALA A 184 1.17 -0.60 -27.91
C ALA A 184 2.29 -0.69 -28.96
N LEU A 185 3.15 0.33 -29.06
CA LEU A 185 4.26 0.39 -30.03
C LEU A 185 5.36 -0.66 -29.77
N PHE A 186 5.65 -0.99 -28.50
CA PHE A 186 6.66 -2.00 -28.15
C PHE A 186 6.14 -3.45 -28.16
N LYS A 187 4.97 -3.70 -28.75
CA LYS A 187 4.36 -5.03 -28.82
C LYS A 187 4.50 -5.70 -30.20
N GLU A 188 5.16 -5.05 -31.15
CA GLU A 188 5.71 -5.65 -32.37
C GLU A 188 7.04 -6.34 -32.08
#